data_AF-A0A7Y9F3W0-F1
#
_entry.id   AF-A0A7Y9F3W0-F1
#
_cell.length_a   1.000
_cell.length_b   1.000
_cell.length_c   1.000
_cell.angle_alpha   90.00
_cell.angle_beta   90.00
_cell.angle_gamma   90.00
#
_symmetry.space_group_name_H-M   'P 1'
#
loop_
_entity.id
_entity.type
_entity.pdbx_description
1 polymer ?
#
loop_
_entity_poly.entity_id
_entity_poly.type
_entity_poly.pdbx_seq_one_letter_code
_entity_poly.pdbx_strand_id
1 'polypeptide(L)' 'MDEHHPAAPEGPRTGVAAVDAVTASVEELATRPVGEHAAVFEAAHDALRRALDSDPDAAPTSAHEG' A
#
# COMPACT_ATOMS: atom_id res chain seq x y z
N MET A 1 10.07 -29.59 -1.21
CA MET A 1 10.72 -28.41 -1.77
C MET A 1 10.16 -27.27 -0.97
N ASP A 2 10.84 -26.87 0.10
CA ASP A 2 10.47 -25.69 0.86
C ASP A 2 10.77 -24.49 -0.05
N GLU A 3 9.71 -23.97 -0.68
CA GLU A 3 9.75 -22.72 -1.41
C GLU A 3 10.07 -21.61 -0.39
N HIS A 4 11.36 -21.36 -0.19
CA HIS A 4 11.84 -20.14 0.46
C HIS A 4 11.40 -18.97 -0.43
N HIS A 5 10.16 -18.52 -0.25
CA HIS A 5 9.72 -17.25 -0.80
C HIS A 5 10.69 -16.20 -0.24
N PRO A 6 11.45 -15.50 -1.10
CA PRO A 6 12.35 -14.46 -0.61
C PRO A 6 11.51 -13.50 0.24
N ALA A 7 12.03 -13.11 1.41
CA ALA A 7 11.38 -12.10 2.24
C ALA A 7 11.04 -10.91 1.32
N ALA A 8 9.74 -10.57 1.25
CA ALA A 8 9.31 -9.47 0.42
C ALA A 8 10.12 -8.23 0.80
N PRO A 9 10.56 -7.42 -0.17
CA PRO A 9 11.31 -6.21 0.12
C PRO A 9 10.51 -5.35 1.10
N GLU A 10 11.16 -4.97 2.19
CA GLU A 10 10.62 -4.00 3.13
C GLU A 10 10.30 -2.71 2.38
N GLY A 11 9.03 -2.33 2.44
CA GLY A 11 8.48 -1.22 1.70
C GLY A 11 8.97 0.13 2.25
N PRO A 12 8.87 1.19 1.44
CA PRO A 12 9.34 2.52 1.84
C PRO A 12 8.59 3.01 3.08
N ARG A 13 9.35 3.52 4.06
CA ARG A 13 8.81 4.22 5.23
C ARG A 13 8.69 5.70 4.91
N THR A 14 7.46 6.15 4.78
CA THR A 14 7.12 7.50 4.32
C THR A 14 7.06 8.50 5.47
N GLY A 15 6.96 8.01 6.71
CA GLY A 15 6.77 8.85 7.90
C GLY A 15 5.32 9.29 8.11
N VAL A 16 4.43 8.99 7.17
CA VAL A 16 2.98 9.20 7.28
C VAL A 16 2.37 7.91 7.79
N ALA A 17 1.90 7.90 9.04
CA ALA A 17 1.42 6.70 9.72
C ALA A 17 0.34 5.93 8.94
N ALA A 18 -0.54 6.64 8.23
CA ALA A 18 -1.57 6.03 7.39
C ALA A 18 -0.99 5.30 6.16
N VAL A 19 0.01 5.88 5.51
CA VAL A 19 0.68 5.28 4.35
C VAL A 19 1.58 4.12 4.78
N ASP A 20 2.27 4.26 5.91
CA ASP A 20 3.11 3.19 6.47
C ASP A 20 2.27 1.97 6.89
N ALA A 21 1.04 2.17 7.36
CA ALA A 21 0.10 1.08 7.67
C ALA A 21 -0.39 0.34 6.41
N VAL A 22 -0.60 1.05 5.30
CA VAL A 22 -0.92 0.47 3.99
C VAL A 22 0.25 -0.40 3.51
N THR A 23 1.48 0.12 3.57
CA THR A 23 2.69 -0.62 3.17
C THR A 23 2.85 -1.90 4.00
N ALA A 24 2.66 -1.84 5.32
CA ALA A 24 2.72 -3.01 6.18
C ALA A 24 1.67 -4.07 5.81
N SER A 25 0.44 -3.65 5.48
CA SER A 25 -0.63 -4.57 5.07
C SER A 25 -0.29 -5.34 3.77
N VAL A 26 0.49 -4.71 2.88
CA VAL A 26 0.99 -5.33 1.64
C VAL A 26 2.19 -6.24 1.89
N GLU A 27 3.07 -5.90 2.83
CA GLU A 27 4.20 -6.77 3.24
C GLU A 27 3.70 -8.10 3.81
N GLU A 28 2.66 -8.07 4.65
CA GLU A 28 2.06 -9.28 5.25
C GLU A 28 1.47 -10.24 4.21
N LEU A 29 1.10 -9.71 3.04
CA LEU A 29 0.47 -10.45 1.96
C LEU A 29 1.35 -11.57 1.40
N ALA A 30 2.67 -11.40 1.45
CA ALA A 30 3.63 -12.40 0.99
C ALA A 30 3.48 -13.76 1.71
N THR A 31 2.90 -13.78 2.90
CA THR A 31 2.64 -14.99 3.69
C THR A 31 1.20 -15.50 3.58
N ARG A 32 0.32 -14.77 2.89
CA ARG A 32 -1.10 -15.08 2.77
C ARG A 32 -1.42 -15.85 1.49
N PRO A 33 -2.53 -16.62 1.44
CA PRO A 33 -2.99 -17.27 0.22
C PRO A 33 -3.30 -16.26 -0.88
N VAL A 34 -2.89 -16.54 -2.12
CA VAL A 34 -3.11 -15.66 -3.28
C VAL A 34 -4.59 -15.29 -3.51
N GLY A 35 -5.52 -16.17 -3.14
CA GLY A 35 -6.96 -15.91 -3.23
C GLY A 35 -7.43 -14.76 -2.33
N GLU A 36 -6.67 -14.42 -1.30
CA GLU A 36 -6.97 -13.31 -0.38
C GLU A 36 -6.27 -12.00 -0.79
N HIS A 37 -5.29 -12.07 -1.70
CA HIS A 37 -4.45 -10.93 -2.06
C HIS A 37 -5.26 -9.78 -2.64
N ALA A 38 -6.19 -10.07 -3.55
CA ALA A 38 -7.01 -9.05 -4.21
C ALA A 38 -7.82 -8.21 -3.22
N ALA A 39 -8.49 -8.86 -2.26
CA ALA A 39 -9.32 -8.16 -1.27
C ALA A 39 -8.48 -7.25 -0.37
N VAL A 40 -7.27 -7.68 0.02
CA VAL A 40 -6.37 -6.87 0.84
C VAL A 40 -5.77 -5.72 0.03
N PHE A 41 -5.37 -5.97 -1.22
CA PHE A 41 -4.90 -4.91 -2.10
C PHE A 41 -5.96 -3.84 -2.33
N GLU A 42 -7.21 -4.23 -2.58
CA GLU A 42 -8.32 -3.29 -2.75
C GLU A 42 -8.56 -2.44 -1.48
N ALA A 43 -8.58 -3.07 -0.31
CA ALA A 43 -8.74 -2.38 0.96
C ALA A 43 -7.56 -1.42 1.24
N ALA A 44 -6.33 -1.87 0.98
CA ALA A 44 -5.11 -1.07 1.11
C ALA A 44 -5.13 0.15 0.16
N HIS A 45 -5.63 -0.04 -1.06
CA HIS A 45 -5.74 1.03 -2.05
C HIS A 45 -6.78 2.08 -1.65
N ASP A 46 -7.95 1.68 -1.15
CA ASP A 46 -8.97 2.65 -0.68
C ASP A 46 -8.48 3.41 0.56
N ALA A 47 -7.79 2.73 1.48
CA ALA A 47 -7.17 3.36 2.64
C ALA A 47 -6.11 4.39 2.23
N LEU A 48 -5.24 4.05 1.26
CA LEU A 48 -4.22 4.96 0.74
C LEU A 48 -4.86 6.18 0.08
N ARG A 49 -5.86 5.97 -0.78
CA ARG A 49 -6.59 7.04 -1.45
C ARG A 49 -7.21 7.99 -0.43
N ARG A 50 -7.89 7.46 0.59
CA ARG A 50 -8.48 8.29 1.65
C ARG A 50 -7.43 9.05 2.47
N ALA A 51 -6.28 8.43 2.75
CA ALA A 51 -5.18 9.09 3.44
C ALA A 51 -4.64 10.28 2.64
N LEU A 52 -4.43 10.08 1.32
CA LEU A 52 -3.96 11.13 0.41
C LEU A 52 -5.02 12.23 0.19
N ASP A 53 -6.29 11.86 0.02
CA ASP A 53 -7.40 12.82 -0.13
C ASP A 53 -7.63 13.68 1.14
N SER A 54 -7.22 13.18 2.30
CA SER A 54 -7.34 13.89 3.58
C SER A 54 -6.17 14.83 3.88
N ASP A 55 -5.09 14.75 3.10
CA ASP A 55 -3.93 15.61 3.25
C ASP A 55 -4.17 16.94 2.47
N PRO A 56 -4.28 18.09 3.16
CA PRO A 56 -4.57 19.37 2.51
C PRO A 56 -3.36 19.95 1.76
N ASP A 57 -2.16 19.40 1.94
CA ASP A 57 -0.91 19.78 1.26
C ASP A 57 -0.57 18.83 0.10
N ALA A 58 -1.24 17.68 0.01
CA ALA A 58 -1.30 16.87 -1.20
C ALA A 58 -1.99 17.69 -2.29
N ALA A 59 -1.20 18.50 -2.98
CA ALA A 59 -1.64 19.36 -4.06
C ALA A 59 -2.54 18.55 -5.00
N PRO A 60 -3.71 19.09 -5.42
CA PRO A 60 -4.56 18.39 -6.36
C PRO A 60 -3.73 18.16 -7.62
N THR A 61 -3.48 16.89 -7.94
CA THR A 61 -2.96 16.51 -9.25
C THR A 61 -4.05 16.82 -10.28
N SER A 62 -4.09 18.08 -10.67
CA SER A 62 -5.04 18.66 -11.62
C SER A 62 -4.35 19.83 -12.32
N ALA A 63 -3.19 19.56 -12.93
CA ALA A 63 -2.54 20.46 -13.90
C ALA A 63 -1.37 19.77 -14.65
N HIS A 64 -1.57 18.58 -15.22
CA HIS A 64 -0.63 18.03 -16.22
C HIS A 64 -1.30 17.81 -17.60
N GLU A 65 -2.17 18.71 -18.02
CA GLU A 65 -2.58 18.77 -19.42
C GLU A 65 -2.60 20.22 -19.89
N GLY A 66 -1.67 20.56 -20.78
CA GLY A 66 -1.49 21.84 -21.45
C GLY A 66 -0.55 21.67 -22.63
#